data_AF-A0A3M7RXQ0-F1
#
_entry.id   AF-A0A3M7RXQ0-F1
#
_cell.length_a   1.000
_cell.length_b   1.000
_cell.length_c   1.000
_cell.angle_alpha   90.00
_cell.angle_beta   90.00
_cell.angle_gamma   90.00
#
_symmetry.space_group_name_H-M   'P 1'
#
loop_
_entity.id
_entity.type
_entity.pdbx_description
1 polymer ?
#
loop_
_entity_poly.entity_id
_entity_poly.type
_entity_poly.pdbx_seq_one_letter_code
_entity_poly.pdbx_strand_id
1 'polypeptide(L)'
;MLIKKQRKLDNLEEKKQATLRNELEKEINTMNKPINCNQTKITTFIKRDKVFLELDDLSDELSQSIESDEEIDDDNLTDLDAADIDLDDFDTSFINSAKAGLAFLPCAAHNIQLVIKHGLVLDEQYTKLIQNISRDIVSKSKVSTLIAEEVRKLELSLHKSVITRWNSILFMILSVLKLTEKDFKTIRGAMRNKTAKQKEIKRKFCLSDLERDMLEELKTVLELFEFVTNELQSNRVSISRVYPCFIYLKVNLIKNIEDFNYTRSLRSILYYCLVTRFNKDDLIENDIFKIATFLDPNFGSDTFEPSMQANVKNLVKLQLKLLNPIDSSI
;
A
#
# COMPACT_ATOMS: atom_id res chain seq x y z
N MET A 1 45.68 -45.83 14.51
CA MET A 1 45.22 -45.19 13.26
C MET A 1 43.91 -44.42 13.43
N LEU A 2 42.92 -44.97 14.16
CA LEU A 2 41.61 -44.35 14.40
C LEU A 2 41.64 -43.00 15.16
N ILE A 3 42.48 -42.87 16.19
CA ILE A 3 42.60 -41.63 17.00
C ILE A 3 43.09 -40.43 16.16
N LYS A 4 43.99 -40.66 15.19
CA LYS A 4 44.46 -39.60 14.26
C LYS A 4 43.38 -39.18 13.26
N LYS A 5 42.43 -40.07 12.95
CA LYS A 5 41.31 -39.78 12.04
C LYS A 5 40.23 -38.98 12.76
N GLN A 6 39.94 -39.32 14.03
CA GLN A 6 38.98 -38.58 14.86
C GLN A 6 39.44 -37.13 15.09
N ARG A 7 40.70 -36.92 15.50
CA ARG A 7 41.26 -35.56 15.68
C ARG A 7 41.23 -34.70 14.42
N LYS A 8 41.30 -35.32 13.23
CA LYS A 8 41.18 -34.59 11.95
C LYS A 8 39.73 -34.18 11.66
N LEU A 9 38.77 -35.00 12.10
CA LEU A 9 37.34 -34.70 11.96
C LEU A 9 36.95 -33.55 12.90
N ASP A 10 37.38 -33.63 14.17
CA ASP A 10 37.08 -32.62 15.18
C ASP A 10 37.70 -31.25 14.77
N ASN A 11 38.94 -31.24 14.28
CA ASN A 11 39.57 -30.02 13.75
C ASN A 11 38.89 -29.45 12.50
N LEU A 12 38.23 -30.30 11.69
CA LEU A 12 37.50 -29.84 10.51
C LEU A 12 36.16 -29.22 10.91
N GLU A 13 35.52 -29.79 11.92
CA GLU A 13 34.26 -29.32 12.47
C GLU A 13 34.43 -27.98 13.20
N GLU A 14 35.51 -27.84 13.97
CA GLU A 14 35.87 -26.58 14.64
C GLU A 14 36.17 -25.45 13.63
N LYS A 15 36.85 -25.78 12.52
CA LYS A 15 37.07 -24.83 11.41
C LYS A 15 35.77 -24.43 10.69
N LYS A 16 34.81 -25.34 10.54
CA LYS A 16 33.50 -25.04 9.95
C LYS A 16 32.70 -24.12 10.87
N GLN A 17 32.70 -24.39 12.19
CA GLN A 17 32.00 -23.56 13.16
C GLN A 17 32.62 -22.16 13.27
N ALA A 18 33.95 -22.05 13.20
CA ALA A 18 34.63 -20.75 13.19
C ALA A 18 34.30 -19.92 11.93
N THR A 19 34.23 -20.56 10.76
CA THR A 19 33.84 -19.88 9.52
C THR A 19 32.40 -19.37 9.59
N LEU A 20 31.47 -20.21 10.09
CA LEU A 20 30.06 -19.84 10.22
C LEU A 20 29.85 -18.69 11.22
N ARG A 21 30.59 -18.67 12.34
CA ARG A 21 30.53 -17.55 13.29
C ARG A 21 31.04 -16.24 12.69
N ASN A 22 32.12 -16.29 11.91
CA ASN A 22 32.66 -15.11 11.24
C ASN A 22 31.72 -14.57 10.15
N GLU A 23 30.97 -15.44 9.47
CA GLU A 23 29.92 -15.02 8.53
C GLU A 23 28.74 -14.38 9.25
N LEU A 24 28.30 -14.96 10.37
CA LEU A 24 27.21 -14.41 11.19
C LEU A 24 27.57 -13.04 11.79
N GLU A 25 28.81 -12.88 12.27
CA GLU A 25 29.30 -11.58 12.79
C GLU A 25 29.41 -10.52 11.69
N LYS A 26 29.73 -10.91 10.45
CA LYS A 26 29.68 -9.99 9.30
C LYS A 26 28.24 -9.56 8.99
N GLU A 27 27.27 -10.47 9.04
CA GLU A 27 25.86 -10.14 8.83
C GLU A 27 25.30 -9.23 9.94
N ILE A 28 25.60 -9.51 11.21
CA ILE A 28 25.18 -8.69 12.35
C ILE A 28 25.78 -7.28 12.25
N ASN A 29 27.05 -7.15 11.84
CA ASN A 29 27.68 -5.86 11.63
C ASN A 29 27.13 -5.09 10.42
N THR A 30 26.60 -5.78 9.39
CA THR A 30 25.86 -5.11 8.31
C THR A 30 24.47 -4.65 8.73
N MET A 31 23.83 -5.33 9.68
CA MET A 31 22.52 -4.95 10.23
C MET A 31 22.60 -3.76 11.21
N ASN A 32 23.71 -3.58 11.91
CA ASN A 32 23.89 -2.54 12.93
C ASN A 32 24.49 -1.21 12.41
N LYS A 33 24.67 -1.03 11.09
CA LYS A 33 25.00 0.30 10.55
C LYS A 33 23.77 1.21 10.65
N PRO A 34 23.88 2.43 11.21
CA PRO A 34 22.75 3.36 11.29
C PRO A 34 22.33 3.75 9.87
N ILE A 35 21.20 3.20 9.43
CA ILE A 35 20.59 3.54 8.15
C ILE A 35 19.98 4.92 8.30
N ASN A 36 20.52 5.90 7.60
CA ASN A 36 19.84 7.16 7.34
C ASN A 36 18.57 6.81 6.54
N CYS A 37 17.46 6.75 7.27
CA CYS A 37 16.23 6.06 6.93
C CYS A 37 15.36 7.00 6.08
N ASN A 38 15.22 6.69 4.78
CA ASN A 38 13.98 6.78 3.98
C ASN A 38 14.25 6.63 2.47
N GLN A 39 15.39 7.10 1.94
CA GLN A 39 15.74 6.95 0.51
C GLN A 39 16.32 5.56 0.14
N THR A 40 16.96 4.90 1.10
CA THR A 40 17.70 3.65 0.87
C THR A 40 16.77 2.45 0.64
N LYS A 41 15.51 2.49 1.09
CA LYS A 41 14.61 1.32 1.00
C LYS A 41 14.23 1.01 -0.46
N ILE A 42 13.86 2.01 -1.25
CA ILE A 42 13.46 1.81 -2.67
C ILE A 42 14.67 1.35 -3.52
N THR A 43 15.81 2.04 -3.38
CA THR A 43 17.04 1.74 -4.14
C THR A 43 17.68 0.40 -3.78
N THR A 44 17.60 -0.02 -2.52
CA THR A 44 18.14 -1.32 -2.10
C THR A 44 17.19 -2.47 -2.42
N PHE A 45 15.88 -2.20 -2.58
CA PHE A 45 14.89 -3.19 -2.98
C PHE A 45 14.95 -3.50 -4.47
N ILE A 46 15.04 -2.47 -5.33
CA ILE A 46 15.18 -2.61 -6.79
C ILE A 46 16.46 -3.40 -7.17
N LYS A 47 17.53 -3.29 -6.36
CA LYS A 47 18.78 -4.04 -6.60
C LYS A 47 18.76 -5.51 -6.16
N ARG A 48 17.76 -5.94 -5.38
CA ARG A 48 17.77 -7.27 -4.72
C ARG A 48 16.90 -8.33 -5.37
N ASP A 49 15.78 -7.97 -6.00
CA ASP A 49 14.83 -8.97 -6.52
C ASP A 49 14.86 -9.04 -8.05
N LYS A 50 15.76 -9.88 -8.58
CA LYS A 50 15.77 -10.33 -9.98
C LYS A 50 14.96 -11.63 -10.13
N VAL A 51 13.64 -11.57 -10.02
CA VAL A 51 12.77 -12.66 -10.46
C VAL A 51 11.49 -12.04 -11.02
N PHE A 52 11.39 -11.99 -12.35
CA PHE A 52 10.21 -11.55 -13.09
C PHE A 52 9.93 -12.61 -14.15
N LEU A 53 8.71 -13.16 -14.15
CA LEU A 53 8.00 -13.71 -15.32
C LEU A 53 6.62 -14.27 -14.89
N GLU A 54 5.61 -14.01 -15.75
CA GLU A 54 4.30 -14.68 -15.90
C GLU A 54 3.19 -14.41 -14.87
N LEU A 55 2.32 -13.40 -15.07
CA LEU A 55 1.04 -13.27 -14.33
C LEU A 55 -0.08 -12.49 -15.08
N ASP A 56 -0.17 -12.58 -16.41
CA ASP A 56 -1.25 -11.92 -17.18
C ASP A 56 -2.60 -12.70 -17.19
N ASP A 57 -2.66 -13.91 -16.63
CA ASP A 57 -3.84 -14.81 -16.77
C ASP A 57 -4.96 -14.62 -15.71
N LEU A 58 -4.85 -13.68 -14.77
CA LEU A 58 -5.81 -13.52 -13.66
C LEU A 58 -6.93 -12.48 -13.89
N SER A 59 -6.96 -11.79 -15.04
CA SER A 59 -7.96 -10.72 -15.28
C SER A 59 -9.36 -11.22 -15.65
N ASP A 60 -9.49 -12.43 -16.17
CA ASP A 60 -10.70 -12.82 -16.89
C ASP A 60 -11.79 -13.45 -16.01
N GLU A 61 -11.45 -13.94 -14.80
CA GLU A 61 -12.41 -14.58 -13.90
C GLU A 61 -13.22 -13.60 -13.03
N LEU A 62 -12.80 -12.34 -12.87
CA LEU A 62 -13.43 -11.39 -11.93
C LEU A 62 -14.68 -10.66 -12.46
N SER A 63 -15.03 -10.85 -13.74
CA SER A 63 -16.04 -10.03 -14.43
C SER A 63 -17.51 -10.49 -14.26
N GLN A 64 -17.81 -11.52 -13.46
CA GLN A 64 -19.11 -12.20 -13.51
C GLN A 64 -20.00 -12.15 -12.24
N SER A 65 -19.73 -11.32 -11.23
CA SER A 65 -20.55 -11.41 -10.01
C SER A 65 -20.78 -10.08 -9.27
N ILE A 66 -21.65 -9.19 -9.78
CA ILE A 66 -22.31 -8.16 -8.93
C ILE A 66 -23.72 -7.87 -9.47
N GLU A 67 -24.73 -8.52 -8.89
CA GLU A 67 -26.11 -8.02 -8.84
C GLU A 67 -26.65 -8.30 -7.43
N SER A 68 -26.97 -7.24 -6.68
CA SER A 68 -27.99 -7.30 -5.63
C SER A 68 -28.33 -5.90 -5.12
N ASP A 69 -29.61 -5.57 -5.22
CA ASP A 69 -30.29 -4.43 -4.59
C ASP A 69 -30.46 -4.66 -3.08
N GLU A 70 -30.33 -3.62 -2.25
CA GLU A 70 -31.05 -3.50 -0.98
C GLU A 70 -31.10 -2.05 -0.47
N GLU A 71 -32.18 -1.73 0.25
CA GLU A 71 -32.71 -0.40 0.57
C GLU A 71 -31.91 0.40 1.63
N ILE A 72 -31.99 1.73 1.48
CA ILE A 72 -31.25 2.77 2.23
C ILE A 72 -32.03 3.20 3.48
N ASP A 73 -31.34 3.29 4.63
CA ASP A 73 -31.79 4.04 5.81
C ASP A 73 -30.72 5.05 6.24
N ASP A 74 -31.17 6.29 6.40
CA ASP A 74 -30.43 7.55 6.38
C ASP A 74 -29.86 7.90 7.77
N ASP A 75 -28.53 7.90 7.93
CA ASP A 75 -27.78 8.60 9.00
C ASP A 75 -26.24 8.50 8.76
N ASN A 76 -25.77 9.16 7.70
CA ASN A 76 -24.41 9.72 7.51
C ASN A 76 -23.24 9.04 8.27
N LEU A 77 -22.91 7.80 7.91
CA LEU A 77 -21.80 7.05 8.50
C LEU A 77 -21.22 6.03 7.51
N THR A 78 -20.13 6.43 6.86
CA THR A 78 -19.29 5.65 5.92
C THR A 78 -19.94 5.21 4.63
N ASP A 79 -20.15 6.18 3.75
CA ASP A 79 -20.47 6.01 2.32
C ASP A 79 -19.24 5.41 1.59
N LEU A 80 -18.94 4.14 1.85
CA LEU A 80 -18.19 3.27 0.94
C LEU A 80 -19.19 2.60 -0.01
N ASP A 81 -20.10 3.40 -0.57
CA ASP A 81 -21.18 2.89 -1.40
C ASP A 81 -20.65 2.63 -2.82
N ALA A 82 -21.02 1.49 -3.40
CA ALA A 82 -20.67 1.13 -4.76
C ALA A 82 -21.23 2.12 -5.81
N ALA A 83 -22.22 2.93 -5.43
CA ALA A 83 -22.79 4.00 -6.26
C ALA A 83 -21.81 5.15 -6.55
N ASP A 84 -20.68 5.19 -5.83
CA ASP A 84 -19.66 6.25 -5.89
C ASP A 84 -18.41 5.83 -6.69
N ILE A 85 -18.49 4.69 -7.39
CA ILE A 85 -17.51 4.23 -8.38
C ILE A 85 -17.81 4.94 -9.70
N ASP A 86 -17.41 6.21 -9.82
CA ASP A 86 -17.30 6.85 -11.12
C ASP A 86 -16.16 6.19 -11.89
N LEU A 87 -16.49 5.12 -12.65
CA LEU A 87 -15.61 4.54 -13.66
C LEU A 87 -15.26 5.55 -14.78
N ASP A 88 -16.05 6.62 -14.84
CA ASP A 88 -15.98 7.73 -15.79
C ASP A 88 -15.40 9.03 -15.19
N ASP A 89 -14.60 8.96 -14.12
CA ASP A 89 -13.72 10.08 -13.74
C ASP A 89 -12.54 10.20 -14.74
N PHE A 90 -12.88 10.21 -16.04
CA PHE A 90 -12.00 10.67 -17.10
C PHE A 90 -11.86 12.17 -16.90
N ASP A 91 -10.77 12.50 -16.22
CA ASP A 91 -10.46 13.79 -15.63
C ASP A 91 -10.86 14.92 -16.60
N THR A 92 -11.90 15.69 -16.23
CA THR A 92 -12.39 16.83 -17.04
C THR A 92 -11.24 17.82 -17.30
N SER A 93 -10.19 17.77 -16.47
CA SER A 93 -8.93 18.51 -16.65
C SER A 93 -8.07 18.03 -17.84
N PHE A 94 -8.10 16.74 -18.23
CA PHE A 94 -7.45 16.24 -19.45
C PHE A 94 -8.09 16.87 -20.70
N ILE A 95 -9.43 16.82 -20.79
CA ILE A 95 -10.19 17.42 -21.90
C ILE A 95 -9.92 18.93 -21.99
N ASN A 96 -9.87 19.61 -20.85
CA ASN A 96 -9.63 21.05 -20.79
C ASN A 96 -8.18 21.42 -21.13
N SER A 97 -7.19 20.62 -20.72
CA SER A 97 -5.78 20.83 -21.04
C SER A 97 -5.48 20.56 -22.52
N ALA A 98 -6.06 19.49 -23.07
CA ALA A 98 -5.98 19.18 -24.50
C ALA A 98 -6.63 20.28 -25.35
N LYS A 99 -7.80 20.81 -24.94
CA LYS A 99 -8.44 21.98 -25.59
C LYS A 99 -7.58 23.25 -25.50
N ALA A 100 -6.77 23.39 -24.46
CA ALA A 100 -5.86 24.52 -24.26
C ALA A 100 -4.48 24.32 -24.92
N GLY A 101 -4.23 23.18 -25.58
CA GLY A 101 -2.93 22.86 -26.19
C GLY A 101 -1.80 22.65 -25.18
N LEU A 102 -2.12 22.34 -23.92
CA LEU A 102 -1.16 22.11 -22.85
C LEU A 102 -0.93 20.62 -22.64
N ALA A 103 0.33 20.24 -22.39
CA ALA A 103 0.68 18.89 -21.97
C ALA A 103 0.03 18.61 -20.61
N PHE A 104 -0.86 17.62 -20.57
CA PHE A 104 -1.47 17.14 -19.33
C PHE A 104 -0.59 16.06 -18.71
N LEU A 105 -0.34 16.17 -17.40
CA LEU A 105 0.35 15.14 -16.64
C LEU A 105 -0.57 14.70 -15.49
N PRO A 106 -1.08 13.45 -15.52
CA PRO A 106 -1.97 12.98 -14.48
C PRO A 106 -1.26 12.91 -13.12
N CYS A 107 -1.99 13.21 -12.04
CA CYS A 107 -1.44 13.20 -10.70
C CYS A 107 -1.32 11.75 -10.18
N ALA A 108 -0.09 11.27 -10.02
CA ALA A 108 0.17 9.90 -9.53
C ALA A 108 -0.38 9.66 -8.11
N ALA A 109 -0.28 10.66 -7.21
CA ALA A 109 -0.83 10.54 -5.85
C ALA A 109 -2.37 10.46 -5.85
N HIS A 110 -3.02 11.18 -6.76
CA HIS A 110 -4.47 11.07 -6.93
C HIS A 110 -4.86 9.70 -7.50
N ASN A 111 -4.11 9.19 -8.47
CA ASN A 111 -4.32 7.84 -8.99
C ASN A 111 -4.20 6.75 -7.92
N ILE A 112 -3.23 6.87 -7.02
CA ILE A 112 -3.11 5.93 -5.88
C ILE A 112 -4.32 6.01 -4.95
N GLN A 113 -4.81 7.22 -4.65
CA GLN A 113 -6.04 7.40 -3.87
C GLN A 113 -7.22 6.67 -4.54
N LEU A 114 -7.35 6.77 -5.86
CA LEU A 114 -8.42 6.10 -6.61
C LEU A 114 -8.25 4.57 -6.63
N VAL A 115 -7.02 4.06 -6.77
CA VAL A 115 -6.73 2.62 -6.70
C VAL A 115 -7.22 2.03 -5.38
N ILE A 116 -6.95 2.69 -4.26
CA ILE A 116 -7.34 2.20 -2.93
C ILE A 116 -8.84 2.36 -2.72
N LYS A 117 -9.44 3.49 -3.13
CA LYS A 117 -10.90 3.70 -3.05
C LYS A 117 -11.61 2.57 -3.80
N HIS A 118 -11.24 2.34 -5.05
CA HIS A 118 -11.89 1.33 -5.90
C HIS A 118 -11.61 -0.09 -5.38
N GLY A 119 -10.37 -0.38 -5.01
CA GLY A 119 -10.03 -1.73 -4.55
C GLY A 119 -10.69 -2.11 -3.23
N LEU A 120 -10.88 -1.17 -2.30
CA LEU A 120 -11.64 -1.42 -1.08
C LEU A 120 -13.11 -1.65 -1.38
N VAL A 121 -13.73 -0.83 -2.23
CA VAL A 121 -15.16 -0.97 -2.60
C VAL A 121 -15.44 -2.31 -3.28
N LEU A 122 -14.51 -2.80 -4.12
CA LEU A 122 -14.63 -4.11 -4.78
C LEU A 122 -14.46 -5.30 -3.83
N ASP A 123 -13.84 -5.11 -2.66
CA ASP A 123 -13.73 -6.13 -1.63
C ASP A 123 -14.80 -5.92 -0.55
N GLU A 124 -15.95 -6.55 -0.75
CA GLU A 124 -17.12 -6.44 0.12
C GLU A 124 -16.80 -6.80 1.58
N GLN A 125 -15.92 -7.78 1.79
CA GLN A 125 -15.55 -8.25 3.12
C GLN A 125 -14.83 -7.15 3.90
N TYR A 126 -13.81 -6.52 3.29
CA TYR A 126 -13.10 -5.42 3.93
C TYR A 126 -13.92 -4.14 4.00
N THR A 127 -14.77 -3.85 3.01
CA THR A 127 -15.70 -2.72 3.07
C THR A 127 -16.63 -2.84 4.28
N LYS A 128 -17.30 -3.98 4.45
CA LYS A 128 -18.17 -4.24 5.61
C LYS A 128 -17.40 -4.15 6.93
N LEU A 129 -16.20 -4.71 6.99
CA LEU A 129 -15.36 -4.65 8.20
C LEU A 129 -15.03 -3.20 8.58
N ILE A 130 -14.58 -2.39 7.62
CA ILE A 130 -14.22 -0.98 7.82
C ILE A 130 -15.45 -0.16 8.25
N GLN A 131 -16.60 -0.37 7.60
CA GLN A 131 -17.87 0.28 7.96
C GLN A 131 -18.31 -0.08 9.39
N ASN A 132 -18.27 -1.37 9.75
CA ASN A 132 -18.61 -1.83 11.09
C ASN A 132 -17.71 -1.19 12.14
N ILE A 133 -16.39 -1.15 11.93
CA ILE A 133 -15.45 -0.50 12.86
C ILE A 133 -15.76 1.00 13.00
N SER A 134 -15.97 1.68 11.87
CA SER A 134 -16.27 3.11 11.88
C SER A 134 -17.57 3.41 12.62
N ARG A 135 -18.63 2.61 12.39
CA ARG A 135 -19.94 2.80 13.00
C ARG A 135 -20.00 2.39 14.46
N ASP A 136 -19.50 1.19 14.76
CA ASP A 136 -19.77 0.52 16.03
C ASP A 136 -18.71 0.86 17.08
N ILE A 137 -17.48 1.16 16.66
CA ILE A 137 -16.38 1.51 17.58
C ILE A 137 -16.13 3.02 17.55
N VAL A 138 -15.71 3.56 16.41
CA VAL A 138 -15.18 4.93 16.33
C VAL A 138 -16.28 5.96 16.56
N SER A 139 -17.41 5.83 15.87
CA SER A 139 -18.50 6.79 15.98
C SER A 139 -19.15 6.76 17.36
N LYS A 140 -19.33 5.57 17.95
CA LYS A 140 -19.84 5.46 19.32
C LYS A 140 -18.91 6.05 20.36
N SER A 141 -17.60 5.94 20.17
CA SER A 141 -16.62 6.59 21.05
C SER A 141 -16.70 8.11 21.07
N LYS A 142 -17.18 8.72 19.98
CA LYS A 142 -17.32 10.18 19.87
C LYS A 142 -18.68 10.70 20.31
N VAL A 143 -19.74 9.92 20.10
CA VAL A 143 -21.11 10.29 20.49
C VAL A 143 -21.36 10.06 21.98
N SER A 144 -20.83 8.98 22.56
CA SER A 144 -21.07 8.64 23.95
C SER A 144 -20.00 9.26 24.86
N THR A 145 -20.40 10.20 25.73
CA THR A 145 -19.50 10.85 26.69
C THR A 145 -18.81 9.85 27.62
N LEU A 146 -19.51 8.78 28.02
CA LEU A 146 -18.94 7.71 28.85
C LEU A 146 -17.84 6.94 28.13
N ILE A 147 -18.05 6.60 26.85
CA ILE A 147 -17.05 5.87 26.05
C ILE A 147 -15.86 6.78 25.79
N ALA A 148 -16.10 8.04 25.44
CA ALA A 148 -15.05 9.04 25.22
C ALA A 148 -14.18 9.23 26.47
N GLU A 149 -14.78 9.24 27.66
CA GLU A 149 -14.05 9.39 28.91
C GLU A 149 -13.16 8.17 29.20
N GLU A 150 -13.67 6.95 29.02
CA GLU A 150 -12.88 5.73 29.20
C GLU A 150 -11.74 5.62 28.18
N VAL A 151 -12.00 5.95 26.91
CA VAL A 151 -10.95 6.00 25.88
C VAL A 151 -9.88 7.04 26.22
N ARG A 152 -10.27 8.19 26.78
CA ARG A 152 -9.34 9.23 27.24
C ARG A 152 -8.52 8.79 28.45
N LYS A 153 -9.10 8.02 29.38
CA LYS A 153 -8.37 7.43 30.53
C LYS A 153 -7.29 6.44 30.08
N LEU A 154 -7.47 5.82 28.92
CA LEU A 154 -6.47 4.96 28.28
C LEU A 154 -5.42 5.73 27.49
N GLU A 155 -5.47 7.07 27.47
CA GLU A 155 -4.60 7.93 26.67
C GLU A 155 -4.65 7.63 25.15
N LEU A 156 -5.78 7.10 24.69
CA LEU A 156 -6.01 6.75 23.29
C LEU A 156 -6.92 7.79 22.62
N SER A 157 -6.74 7.94 21.30
CA SER A 157 -7.62 8.75 20.46
C SER A 157 -8.00 7.94 19.23
N LEU A 158 -9.30 7.75 19.04
CA LEU A 158 -9.84 7.03 17.88
C LEU A 158 -10.05 7.99 16.72
N HIS A 159 -9.35 7.72 15.61
CA HIS A 159 -9.40 8.54 14.41
C HIS A 159 -10.63 8.17 13.58
N LYS A 160 -11.35 9.18 13.08
CA LYS A 160 -12.44 8.97 12.12
C LYS A 160 -11.82 8.76 10.74
N SER A 161 -12.39 7.84 9.96
CA SER A 161 -12.17 7.85 8.52
C SER A 161 -12.81 9.10 7.90
N VAL A 162 -12.19 9.60 6.84
CA VAL A 162 -12.59 10.74 6.01
C VAL A 162 -12.60 10.24 4.58
N ILE A 163 -13.77 10.30 3.95
CA ILE A 163 -14.08 9.70 2.64
C ILE A 163 -13.08 10.15 1.55
N THR A 164 -12.69 11.43 1.58
CA THR A 164 -11.85 12.03 0.53
C THR A 164 -10.36 11.69 0.64
N ARG A 165 -9.92 11.03 1.72
CA ARG A 165 -8.49 10.66 1.92
C ARG A 165 -8.36 9.27 2.50
N TRP A 166 -7.86 8.34 1.69
CA TRP A 166 -7.71 6.94 2.03
C TRP A 166 -6.85 6.75 3.32
N ASN A 167 -5.85 7.59 3.55
CA ASN A 167 -4.97 7.56 4.74
C ASN A 167 -5.73 7.57 6.08
N SER A 168 -6.89 8.22 6.11
CA SER A 168 -7.73 8.27 7.30
C SER A 168 -8.25 6.89 7.73
N ILE A 169 -8.41 5.95 6.78
CA ILE A 169 -8.78 4.56 7.04
C ILE A 169 -7.62 3.86 7.78
N LEU A 170 -6.39 4.03 7.31
CA LEU A 170 -5.21 3.46 7.97
C LEU A 170 -5.06 4.00 9.40
N PHE A 171 -5.19 5.31 9.61
CA PHE A 171 -5.12 5.88 10.95
C PHE A 171 -6.24 5.41 11.87
N MET A 172 -7.44 5.19 11.33
CA MET A 172 -8.55 4.58 12.06
C MET A 172 -8.19 3.17 12.52
N ILE A 173 -7.72 2.31 11.60
CA ILE A 173 -7.31 0.94 11.87
C ILE A 173 -6.21 0.91 12.95
N LEU A 174 -5.14 1.71 12.77
CA LEU A 174 -4.06 1.82 13.75
C LEU A 174 -4.55 2.24 15.13
N SER A 175 -5.54 3.14 15.20
CA SER A 175 -6.11 3.59 16.47
C SER A 175 -6.94 2.53 17.17
N VAL A 176 -7.68 1.71 16.40
CA VAL A 176 -8.53 0.64 16.93
C VAL A 176 -7.68 -0.56 17.36
N LEU A 177 -6.65 -0.92 16.58
CA LEU A 177 -5.73 -2.02 16.92
C LEU A 177 -4.98 -1.80 18.23
N LYS A 178 -4.76 -0.54 18.65
CA LYS A 178 -4.17 -0.18 19.95
C LYS A 178 -5.03 -0.59 21.15
N LEU A 179 -6.36 -0.71 20.98
CA LEU A 179 -7.23 -1.16 22.06
C LEU A 179 -7.04 -2.66 22.27
N THR A 180 -6.75 -3.10 23.49
CA THR A 180 -6.67 -4.52 23.82
C THR A 180 -8.06 -5.09 24.14
N GLU A 181 -8.19 -6.42 24.16
CA GLU A 181 -9.45 -7.08 24.58
C GLU A 181 -9.88 -6.65 26.01
N LYS A 182 -8.90 -6.39 26.89
CA LYS A 182 -9.13 -5.87 28.24
C LYS A 182 -9.71 -4.45 28.21
N ASP A 183 -9.24 -3.61 27.30
CA ASP A 183 -9.74 -2.24 27.14
C ASP A 183 -11.17 -2.25 26.62
N PHE A 184 -11.47 -3.08 25.62
CA PHE A 184 -12.84 -3.30 25.16
C PHE A 184 -13.76 -3.81 26.28
N LYS A 185 -13.29 -4.72 27.13
CA LYS A 185 -14.04 -5.19 28.31
C LYS A 185 -14.30 -4.06 29.32
N THR A 186 -13.29 -3.23 29.58
CA THR A 186 -13.38 -2.10 30.53
C THR A 186 -14.38 -1.06 30.04
N ILE A 187 -14.25 -0.64 28.79
CA ILE A 187 -15.14 0.34 28.16
C ILE A 187 -16.58 -0.19 28.13
N ARG A 188 -16.80 -1.45 27.71
CA ARG A 188 -18.13 -2.08 27.75
C ARG A 188 -18.67 -2.16 29.17
N GLY A 189 -17.82 -2.42 30.17
CA GLY A 189 -18.18 -2.46 31.58
C GLY A 189 -18.77 -1.14 32.08
N ALA A 190 -18.19 -0.02 31.65
CA ALA A 190 -18.65 1.34 32.00
C ALA A 190 -19.96 1.74 31.28
N MET A 191 -20.33 1.07 30.18
CA MET A 191 -21.58 1.37 29.46
C MET A 191 -22.82 0.98 30.27
N ARG A 192 -23.83 1.86 30.23
CA ARG A 192 -25.16 1.61 30.81
C ARG A 192 -25.93 0.56 30.00
N ASN A 193 -26.72 -0.28 30.67
CA ASN A 193 -27.50 -1.36 30.03
C ASN A 193 -29.02 -1.16 30.16
N LYS A 194 -29.50 0.10 30.30
CA LYS A 194 -30.89 0.37 30.70
C LYS A 194 -31.89 0.16 29.56
N THR A 195 -31.51 0.46 28.32
CA THR A 195 -32.38 0.31 27.14
C THR A 195 -31.89 -0.80 26.20
N ALA A 196 -32.78 -1.33 25.36
CA ALA A 196 -32.43 -2.32 24.34
C ALA A 196 -31.33 -1.79 23.39
N LYS A 197 -31.47 -0.55 22.93
CA LYS A 197 -30.46 0.16 22.10
C LYS A 197 -29.09 0.24 22.78
N GLN A 198 -29.03 0.51 24.08
CA GLN A 198 -27.76 0.55 24.83
C GLN A 198 -27.12 -0.84 24.99
N LYS A 199 -27.94 -1.88 25.21
CA LYS A 199 -27.46 -3.27 25.27
C LYS A 199 -26.88 -3.71 23.92
N GLU A 200 -27.50 -3.31 22.82
CA GLU A 200 -27.02 -3.59 21.47
C GLU A 200 -25.68 -2.89 21.18
N ILE A 201 -25.56 -1.59 21.47
CA ILE A 201 -24.30 -0.83 21.33
C ILE A 201 -23.18 -1.51 22.11
N LYS A 202 -23.45 -1.92 23.35
CA LYS A 202 -22.48 -2.63 24.19
C LYS A 202 -22.04 -3.96 23.60
N ARG A 203 -22.93 -4.68 22.91
CA ARG A 203 -22.59 -5.93 22.24
C ARG A 203 -21.72 -5.70 21.02
N LYS A 204 -22.05 -4.69 20.21
CA LYS A 204 -21.34 -4.34 18.97
C LYS A 204 -19.99 -3.63 19.20
N PHE A 205 -19.76 -3.03 20.37
CA PHE A 205 -18.48 -2.42 20.74
C PHE A 205 -17.43 -3.48 21.12
N CYS A 206 -17.00 -4.28 20.15
CA CYS A 206 -15.91 -5.23 20.30
C CYS A 206 -15.27 -5.51 18.94
N LEU A 207 -14.10 -6.12 18.98
CA LEU A 207 -13.42 -6.68 17.81
C LEU A 207 -13.17 -8.15 18.11
N SER A 208 -13.63 -9.05 17.24
CA SER A 208 -13.30 -10.48 17.35
C SER A 208 -11.83 -10.74 17.00
N ASP A 209 -11.31 -11.90 17.40
CA ASP A 209 -9.93 -12.28 17.08
C ASP A 209 -9.72 -12.35 15.56
N LEU A 210 -10.68 -12.91 14.83
CA LEU A 210 -10.66 -12.94 13.37
C LEU A 210 -10.62 -11.54 12.75
N GLU A 211 -11.50 -10.62 13.19
CA GLU A 211 -11.50 -9.24 12.67
C GLU A 211 -10.20 -8.52 13.01
N ARG A 212 -9.60 -8.80 14.18
CA ARG A 212 -8.29 -8.25 14.54
C ARG A 212 -7.20 -8.75 13.61
N ASP A 213 -7.14 -10.06 13.33
CA ASP A 213 -6.13 -10.63 12.45
C ASP A 213 -6.27 -10.10 11.02
N MET A 214 -7.51 -9.98 10.52
CA MET A 214 -7.81 -9.34 9.25
C MET A 214 -7.33 -7.88 9.20
N LEU A 215 -7.53 -7.12 10.28
CA LEU A 215 -7.08 -5.73 10.36
C LEU A 215 -5.56 -5.59 10.43
N GLU A 216 -4.87 -6.50 11.12
CA GLU A 216 -3.40 -6.51 11.15
C GLU A 216 -2.84 -6.81 9.77
N GLU A 217 -3.38 -7.79 9.03
CA GLU A 217 -2.99 -8.00 7.64
C GLU A 217 -3.33 -6.79 6.75
N LEU A 218 -4.55 -6.23 6.84
CA LEU A 218 -4.96 -5.07 6.05
C LEU A 218 -4.04 -3.87 6.27
N LYS A 219 -3.65 -3.62 7.52
CA LYS A 219 -2.69 -2.58 7.88
C LYS A 219 -1.38 -2.75 7.09
N THR A 220 -0.82 -3.96 7.02
CA THR A 220 0.43 -4.19 6.27
C THR A 220 0.31 -3.84 4.79
N VAL A 221 -0.86 -4.09 4.18
CA VAL A 221 -1.14 -3.73 2.78
C VAL A 221 -1.23 -2.21 2.63
N LEU A 222 -2.01 -1.55 3.49
CA LEU A 222 -2.21 -0.10 3.45
C LEU A 222 -0.92 0.70 3.75
N GLU A 223 -0.03 0.18 4.58
CA GLU A 223 1.29 0.80 4.86
C GLU A 223 2.16 0.89 3.59
N LEU A 224 2.02 -0.04 2.63
CA LEU A 224 2.71 0.04 1.34
C LEU A 224 2.29 1.29 0.56
N PHE A 225 0.98 1.57 0.55
CA PHE A 225 0.42 2.73 -0.12
C PHE A 225 0.73 4.03 0.62
N GLU A 226 0.82 3.99 1.95
CA GLU A 226 1.14 5.17 2.76
C GLU A 226 2.55 5.62 2.44
N PHE A 227 3.48 4.65 2.42
CA PHE A 227 4.86 4.87 2.02
C PHE A 227 4.94 5.55 0.65
N VAL A 228 4.26 5.01 -0.36
CA VAL A 228 4.30 5.59 -1.71
C VAL A 228 3.62 6.95 -1.79
N THR A 229 2.47 7.13 -1.14
CA THR A 229 1.75 8.41 -1.13
C THR A 229 2.63 9.50 -0.54
N ASN A 230 3.34 9.22 0.55
CA ASN A 230 4.28 10.15 1.17
C ASN A 230 5.47 10.49 0.24
N GLU A 231 5.98 9.52 -0.51
CA GLU A 231 7.06 9.75 -1.48
C GLU A 231 6.62 10.65 -2.64
N LEU A 232 5.39 10.48 -3.13
CA LEU A 232 4.85 11.24 -4.28
C LEU A 232 4.34 12.64 -3.89
N GLN A 233 3.94 12.84 -2.64
CA GLN A 233 3.46 14.13 -2.13
C GLN A 233 4.59 14.98 -1.49
N SER A 234 5.82 14.46 -1.46
CA SER A 234 6.97 15.16 -0.88
C SER A 234 7.42 16.35 -1.73
N ASN A 235 7.88 17.42 -1.05
CA ASN A 235 8.41 18.64 -1.68
C ASN A 235 9.77 18.45 -2.38
N ARG A 236 10.40 17.27 -2.32
CA ARG A 236 11.81 17.04 -2.67
C ARG A 236 12.04 16.19 -3.94
N VAL A 237 11.28 16.42 -5.01
CA VAL A 237 11.30 15.72 -6.32
C VAL A 237 10.32 14.54 -6.37
N SER A 238 9.28 14.70 -7.19
CA SER A 238 8.12 13.81 -7.28
C SER A 238 8.01 13.04 -8.61
N ILE A 239 8.55 13.56 -9.72
CA ILE A 239 8.28 12.99 -11.05
C ILE A 239 9.14 11.78 -11.41
N SER A 240 10.44 11.77 -11.05
CA SER A 240 11.33 10.62 -11.25
C SER A 240 11.00 9.42 -10.34
N ARG A 241 10.15 9.65 -9.33
CA ARG A 241 9.74 8.63 -8.37
C ARG A 241 8.45 7.91 -8.75
N VAL A 242 7.66 8.47 -9.67
CA VAL A 242 6.37 7.90 -10.07
C VAL A 242 6.53 6.47 -10.57
N TYR A 243 7.44 6.24 -11.52
CA TYR A 243 7.66 4.91 -12.08
C TYR A 243 8.25 3.91 -11.05
N PRO A 244 9.30 4.24 -10.29
CA PRO A 244 9.78 3.37 -9.21
C PRO A 244 8.71 3.01 -8.18
N CYS A 245 7.88 3.98 -7.78
CA CYS A 245 6.79 3.78 -6.83
C CYS A 245 5.70 2.84 -7.39
N PHE A 246 5.37 2.97 -8.68
CA PHE A 246 4.47 2.04 -9.35
C PHE A 246 5.01 0.62 -9.33
N ILE A 247 6.27 0.42 -9.74
CA ILE A 247 6.93 -0.90 -9.71
C ILE A 247 6.98 -1.46 -8.29
N TYR A 248 7.30 -0.62 -7.30
CA TYR A 248 7.30 -1.01 -5.89
C TYR A 248 5.94 -1.57 -5.45
N LEU A 249 4.83 -0.89 -5.74
CA LEU A 249 3.49 -1.39 -5.40
C LEU A 249 3.16 -2.65 -6.17
N LYS A 250 3.41 -2.66 -7.49
CA LYS A 250 3.15 -3.81 -8.37
C LYS A 250 3.79 -5.08 -7.81
N VAL A 251 5.07 -5.02 -7.46
CA VAL A 251 5.81 -6.16 -6.90
C VAL A 251 5.33 -6.51 -5.50
N ASN A 252 5.20 -5.53 -4.60
CA ASN A 252 4.86 -5.81 -3.21
C ASN A 252 3.40 -6.22 -2.99
N LEU A 253 2.50 -6.01 -3.95
CA LEU A 253 1.12 -6.52 -3.87
C LEU A 253 1.04 -8.02 -4.17
N ILE A 254 1.89 -8.53 -5.06
CA ILE A 254 1.91 -9.97 -5.44
C ILE A 254 2.97 -10.77 -4.68
N LYS A 255 3.99 -10.10 -4.13
CA LYS A 255 5.08 -10.76 -3.41
C LYS A 255 4.53 -11.53 -2.22
N ASN A 256 4.89 -12.82 -2.17
CA ASN A 256 4.50 -13.73 -1.09
C ASN A 256 2.98 -13.73 -0.85
N ILE A 257 2.16 -13.62 -1.90
CA ILE A 257 0.70 -13.56 -1.75
C ILE A 257 0.11 -14.81 -1.08
N GLU A 258 0.82 -15.93 -1.16
CA GLU A 258 0.45 -17.19 -0.51
C GLU A 258 0.58 -17.15 1.02
N ASP A 259 1.48 -16.31 1.56
CA ASP A 259 1.75 -16.19 3.00
C ASP A 259 0.62 -15.48 3.76
N PHE A 260 -0.30 -14.82 3.05
CA PHE A 260 -1.39 -14.03 3.62
C PHE A 260 -2.69 -14.82 3.61
N ASN A 261 -3.38 -14.84 4.75
CA ASN A 261 -4.60 -15.63 4.93
C ASN A 261 -5.84 -14.86 4.52
N TYR A 262 -5.88 -13.56 4.80
CA TYR A 262 -7.10 -12.76 4.68
C TYR A 262 -7.01 -11.72 3.57
N THR A 263 -5.82 -11.18 3.28
CA THR A 263 -5.67 -10.07 2.31
C THR A 263 -5.38 -10.51 0.88
N ARG A 264 -5.36 -11.83 0.60
CA ARG A 264 -5.05 -12.37 -0.74
C ARG A 264 -5.97 -11.79 -1.83
N SER A 265 -7.29 -11.86 -1.62
CA SER A 265 -8.28 -11.31 -2.55
C SER A 265 -8.08 -9.81 -2.77
N LEU A 266 -8.05 -9.04 -1.67
CA LEU A 266 -7.85 -7.60 -1.71
C LEU A 266 -6.55 -7.19 -2.44
N ARG A 267 -5.44 -7.90 -2.23
CA ARG A 267 -4.17 -7.60 -2.89
C ARG A 267 -4.24 -7.83 -4.41
N SER A 268 -4.92 -8.90 -4.85
CA SER A 268 -5.18 -9.14 -6.27
C SER A 268 -6.07 -8.05 -6.88
N ILE A 269 -7.13 -7.65 -6.18
CA ILE A 269 -8.03 -6.56 -6.60
C ILE A 269 -7.24 -5.24 -6.70
N LEU A 270 -6.46 -4.89 -5.68
CA LEU A 270 -5.64 -3.67 -5.65
C LEU A 270 -4.57 -3.69 -6.76
N TYR A 271 -3.98 -4.86 -7.04
CA TYR A 271 -3.05 -5.03 -8.16
C TYR A 271 -3.74 -4.76 -9.49
N TYR A 272 -4.92 -5.34 -9.71
CA TYR A 272 -5.73 -5.10 -10.90
C TYR A 272 -6.09 -3.61 -11.05
N CYS A 273 -6.61 -2.98 -9.99
CA CYS A 273 -6.91 -1.55 -10.00
C CYS A 273 -5.68 -0.69 -10.29
N LEU A 274 -4.52 -1.05 -9.72
CA LEU A 274 -3.25 -0.35 -9.95
C LEU A 274 -2.82 -0.41 -11.42
N VAL A 275 -2.77 -1.62 -12.00
CA VAL A 275 -2.34 -1.81 -13.39
C VAL A 275 -3.32 -1.17 -14.36
N THR A 276 -4.62 -1.44 -14.22
CA THR A 276 -5.66 -0.90 -15.10
C THR A 276 -5.66 0.62 -15.11
N ARG A 277 -5.56 1.26 -13.95
CA ARG A 277 -5.59 2.73 -13.86
C ARG A 277 -4.31 3.36 -14.39
N PHE A 278 -3.15 2.84 -14.02
CA PHE A 278 -1.88 3.39 -14.51
C PHE A 278 -1.63 3.13 -16.01
N ASN A 279 -2.29 2.11 -16.59
CA ASN A 279 -2.35 1.91 -18.04
C ASN A 279 -3.38 2.85 -18.70
N LYS A 280 -4.60 2.98 -18.15
CA LYS A 280 -5.67 3.83 -18.71
C LYS A 280 -5.27 5.29 -18.78
N ASP A 281 -4.60 5.80 -17.75
CA ASP A 281 -4.20 7.20 -17.66
C ASP A 281 -2.80 7.45 -18.28
N ASP A 282 -2.26 6.48 -19.03
CA ASP A 282 -0.94 6.50 -19.67
C ASP A 282 0.22 6.84 -18.70
N LEU A 283 0.09 6.66 -17.37
CA LEU A 283 1.17 6.99 -16.44
C LEU A 283 2.42 6.13 -16.68
N ILE A 284 2.22 4.85 -16.97
CA ILE A 284 3.34 3.94 -17.24
C ILE A 284 3.88 4.19 -18.65
N GLU A 285 3.01 4.50 -19.61
CA GLU A 285 3.41 4.68 -20.99
C GLU A 285 4.00 6.05 -21.30
N ASN A 286 3.69 7.05 -20.49
CA ASN A 286 4.16 8.42 -20.67
C ASN A 286 5.68 8.51 -20.49
N ASP A 287 6.31 8.89 -21.59
CA ASP A 287 7.76 9.02 -21.72
C ASP A 287 8.36 9.98 -20.69
N ILE A 288 7.62 10.97 -20.19
CA ILE A 288 8.10 11.94 -19.21
C ILE A 288 8.48 11.22 -17.90
N PHE A 289 7.65 10.29 -17.41
CA PHE A 289 7.96 9.56 -16.17
C PHE A 289 9.14 8.59 -16.38
N LYS A 290 9.21 7.93 -17.54
CA LYS A 290 10.33 7.03 -17.90
C LYS A 290 11.64 7.82 -18.00
N ILE A 291 11.65 8.93 -18.75
CA ILE A 291 12.82 9.80 -18.93
C ILE A 291 13.26 10.38 -17.59
N ALA A 292 12.34 10.93 -16.80
CA ALA A 292 12.67 11.52 -15.50
C ALA A 292 13.29 10.50 -14.55
N THR A 293 12.75 9.28 -14.51
CA THR A 293 13.30 8.18 -13.71
C THR A 293 14.69 7.78 -14.19
N PHE A 294 14.89 7.68 -15.51
CA PHE A 294 16.18 7.31 -16.09
C PHE A 294 17.27 8.35 -15.83
N LEU A 295 16.92 9.63 -15.88
CA LEU A 295 17.84 10.75 -15.63
C LEU A 295 18.16 10.94 -14.15
N ASP A 296 17.36 10.37 -13.25
CA ASP A 296 17.61 10.45 -11.81
C ASP A 296 18.76 9.49 -11.42
N PRO A 297 19.85 10.01 -10.83
CA PRO A 297 21.01 9.21 -10.45
C PRO A 297 20.69 8.14 -9.39
N ASN A 298 19.56 8.25 -8.69
CA ASN A 298 19.15 7.25 -7.70
C ASN A 298 18.57 5.98 -8.34
N PHE A 299 17.96 6.07 -9.53
CA PHE A 299 17.21 4.98 -10.14
C PHE A 299 17.96 4.38 -11.35
N GLY A 300 18.31 5.24 -12.31
CA GLY A 300 19.05 4.85 -13.52
C GLY A 300 18.37 3.75 -14.35
N SER A 301 19.15 3.06 -15.18
CA SER A 301 18.66 2.02 -16.08
C SER A 301 18.12 0.77 -15.38
N ASP A 302 18.63 0.46 -14.19
CA ASP A 302 18.33 -0.79 -13.49
C ASP A 302 16.91 -0.85 -12.92
N THR A 303 16.20 0.28 -12.93
CA THR A 303 14.80 0.39 -12.50
C THR A 303 13.83 -0.12 -13.57
N PHE A 304 14.28 -0.22 -14.82
CA PHE A 304 13.48 -0.69 -15.95
C PHE A 304 13.76 -2.15 -16.26
N GLU A 305 12.71 -2.85 -16.71
CA GLU A 305 12.84 -4.17 -17.29
C GLU A 305 13.87 -4.18 -18.43
N PRO A 306 14.68 -5.25 -18.59
CA PRO A 306 15.72 -5.31 -19.62
C PRO A 306 15.22 -4.98 -21.03
N SER A 307 13.99 -5.38 -21.35
CA SER A 307 13.32 -5.08 -22.63
C SER A 307 13.04 -3.58 -22.83
N MET A 308 12.79 -2.85 -21.74
CA MET A 308 12.45 -1.42 -21.76
C MET A 308 13.68 -0.51 -21.73
N GLN A 309 14.81 -0.98 -21.18
CA GLN A 309 16.03 -0.17 -21.03
C GLN A 309 16.54 0.41 -22.35
N ALA A 310 16.50 -0.37 -23.44
CA ALA A 310 16.91 0.08 -24.76
C ALA A 310 15.97 1.18 -25.29
N ASN A 311 14.67 1.03 -25.08
CA ASN A 311 13.65 1.99 -25.51
C ASN A 311 13.80 3.32 -24.77
N VAL A 312 13.95 3.29 -23.44
CA VAL A 312 14.13 4.52 -22.63
C VAL A 312 15.41 5.26 -23.00
N LYS A 313 16.53 4.55 -23.24
CA LYS A 313 17.76 5.16 -23.75
C LYS A 313 17.56 5.86 -25.09
N ASN A 314 16.76 5.29 -25.98
CA ASN A 314 16.44 5.90 -27.28
C ASN A 314 15.53 7.12 -27.12
N LEU A 315 14.54 7.07 -26.23
CA LEU A 315 13.67 8.21 -25.91
C LEU A 315 14.49 9.41 -25.38
N VAL A 316 15.43 9.17 -24.46
CA VAL A 316 16.31 10.22 -23.96
C VAL A 316 17.18 10.80 -25.09
N LYS A 317 17.74 9.96 -25.96
CA LYS A 317 18.52 10.44 -27.11
C LYS A 317 17.69 11.28 -28.08
N LEU A 318 16.44 10.89 -28.33
CA LEU A 318 15.52 11.66 -29.18
C LEU A 318 15.20 13.02 -28.53
N GLN A 319 14.91 13.04 -27.23
CA GLN A 319 14.64 14.29 -26.52
C GLN A 319 15.86 15.23 -26.50
N LEU A 320 17.07 14.68 -26.33
CA LEU A 320 18.31 15.47 -26.41
C LEU A 320 18.52 16.08 -27.81
N LYS A 321 18.18 15.36 -28.89
CA LYS A 321 18.23 15.89 -30.26
C LYS A 321 17.21 17.01 -30.50
N LEU A 322 16.03 16.91 -29.89
CA LEU A 322 15.00 17.96 -29.98
C LEU A 322 15.40 19.23 -29.20
N LEU A 323 16.10 19.07 -28.08
CA LEU A 323 16.59 20.19 -27.27
C LEU A 323 17.82 20.88 -27.86
N ASN A 324 18.62 20.16 -28.66
CA ASN A 324 19.77 20.70 -29.39
C ASN A 324 19.54 20.61 -30.91
N PRO A 325 18.70 21.48 -31.51
CA PRO A 325 18.40 21.45 -32.94
C PRO A 325 19.56 21.88 -33.86
N ILE A 326 20.80 22.03 -33.36
CA ILE A 326 21.94 22.48 -34.16
C ILE A 326 23.17 21.63 -33.84
N ASP A 327 23.47 20.70 -34.76
CA ASP A 327 24.83 20.45 -35.29
C ASP A 327 24.70 19.53 -36.52
N SER A 328 24.05 20.02 -37.57
CA SER A 328 24.09 19.39 -38.89
C SER A 328 24.23 20.43 -40.02
N SER A 329 24.93 21.53 -39.76
CA SER A 329 25.37 22.47 -40.79
C SER A 329 26.48 23.41 -40.28
N ILE A 330 27.70 22.88 -40.10
CA ILE A 330 28.97 23.58 -40.38
C ILE A 330 29.94 22.57 -40.97
#